data_AF-O17685-F1
#
_entry.id   AF-O17685-F1
#
_cell.length_a   1.000
_cell.length_b   1.000
_cell.length_c   1.000
_cell.angle_alpha   90.00
_cell.angle_beta   90.00
_cell.angle_gamma   90.00
#
_symmetry.space_group_name_H-M   'P 1'
#
loop_
_entity.id
_entity.type
_entity.pdbx_description
1 polymer ?
#
loop_
_entity_poly.entity_id
_entity_poly.type
_entity_poly.pdbx_seq_one_letter_code
_entity_poly.pdbx_strand_id
1 'polypeptide(L)'
;MEMFQEYLTAPSVEGKVQQLIAFLVQQPADQIDNSFDFKAHDQDRAEYFDTMIAEALTSFFEVPTEPSDIEPLSTVQDVVNRVNSGNA
;
A
#
# COMPACT_ATOMS: atom_id res chain seq x y z
N MET A 1 5.49 -11.17 6.57
CA MET A 1 4.39 -11.94 7.16
C MET A 1 3.68 -12.76 6.08
N GLU A 2 3.32 -14.02 6.35
CA GLU A 2 2.59 -14.87 5.38
C GLU A 2 1.23 -14.27 4.95
N MET A 3 0.63 -13.40 5.78
CA MET A 3 -0.67 -12.78 5.52
C MET A 3 -0.78 -12.01 4.19
N PHE A 4 0.28 -11.31 3.76
CA PHE A 4 0.23 -10.55 2.50
C PHE A 4 0.31 -11.47 1.29
N GLN A 5 1.00 -12.61 1.40
CA GLN A 5 1.14 -13.54 0.27
C GLN A 5 -0.19 -14.20 -0.09
N GLU A 6 -1.04 -14.47 0.90
CA GLU A 6 -2.36 -15.03 0.68
C GLU A 6 -3.35 -14.01 0.10
N TYR A 7 -3.21 -12.72 0.46
CA TYR A 7 -4.17 -11.69 0.08
C TYR A 7 -3.79 -10.97 -1.22
N LEU A 8 -2.50 -10.68 -1.44
CA LEU A 8 -1.98 -9.87 -2.56
C LEU A 8 -1.73 -10.72 -3.80
N THR A 9 -2.81 -11.23 -4.37
CA THR A 9 -2.82 -12.21 -5.47
C THR A 9 -2.92 -11.60 -6.87
N ALA A 10 -3.12 -10.28 -6.99
CA ALA A 10 -3.24 -9.63 -8.28
C ALA A 10 -1.95 -9.79 -9.13
N PRO A 11 -2.06 -9.87 -10.47
CA PRO A 11 -0.89 -10.14 -11.33
C PRO A 11 0.05 -8.94 -11.47
N SER A 12 -0.44 -7.70 -11.27
CA SER A 12 0.35 -6.47 -11.41
C SER A 12 0.71 -5.89 -10.04
N VAL A 13 1.80 -5.10 -10.01
CA VAL A 13 2.16 -4.29 -8.83
C VAL A 13 1.00 -3.39 -8.43
N GLU A 14 0.40 -2.71 -9.41
CA GLU A 14 -0.77 -1.86 -9.21
C GLU A 14 -1.91 -2.59 -8.50
N GLY A 15 -2.32 -3.76 -9.01
CA GLY A 15 -3.41 -4.52 -8.42
C GLY A 15 -3.08 -5.02 -7.01
N LYS A 16 -1.81 -5.37 -6.75
CA LYS A 16 -1.36 -5.78 -5.41
C LYS A 16 -1.40 -4.60 -4.44
N VAL A 17 -0.99 -3.40 -4.85
CA VAL A 17 -1.08 -2.20 -4.01
C VAL A 17 -2.55 -1.84 -3.76
N GLN A 18 -3.42 -1.91 -4.76
CA GLN A 18 -4.87 -1.71 -4.60
C GLN A 18 -5.45 -2.70 -3.57
N GLN A 19 -5.11 -3.99 -3.66
CA GLN A 19 -5.51 -5.00 -2.67
C GLN A 19 -4.99 -4.66 -1.27
N LEU A 20 -3.72 -4.27 -1.13
CA LEU A 20 -3.14 -3.88 0.15
C LEU A 20 -3.92 -2.73 0.78
N ILE A 21 -4.17 -1.66 0.02
CA ILE A 21 -4.91 -0.50 0.51
C ILE A 21 -6.35 -0.90 0.87
N ALA A 22 -7.04 -1.65 0.00
CA ALA A 22 -8.38 -2.17 0.25
C ALA A 22 -8.48 -2.94 1.56
N PHE A 23 -7.50 -3.79 1.85
CA PHE A 23 -7.41 -4.54 3.10
C PHE A 23 -7.27 -3.60 4.32
N LEU A 24 -6.38 -2.62 4.25
CA LEU A 24 -6.09 -1.72 5.38
C LEU A 24 -7.27 -0.79 5.70
N VAL A 25 -7.94 -0.25 4.67
CA VAL A 25 -9.12 0.61 4.81
C VAL A 25 -10.43 -0.17 4.96
N GLN A 26 -10.38 -1.51 4.91
CA GLN A 26 -11.53 -2.41 5.02
C GLN A 26 -12.61 -2.13 3.96
N GLN A 27 -12.18 -1.85 2.73
CA GLN A 27 -13.06 -1.65 1.56
C GLN A 27 -12.88 -2.77 0.53
N PRO A 28 -13.89 -3.03 -0.31
CA PRO A 28 -13.72 -3.87 -1.48
C PRO A 28 -12.66 -3.33 -2.45
N ALA A 29 -11.81 -4.20 -3.00
CA ALA A 29 -10.72 -3.78 -3.90
C ALA A 29 -11.23 -3.15 -5.21
N ASP A 30 -12.45 -3.45 -5.65
CA ASP A 30 -13.10 -2.84 -6.82
C ASP A 30 -13.56 -1.39 -6.58
N GLN A 31 -13.45 -0.89 -5.34
CA GLN A 31 -13.69 0.51 -4.97
C GLN A 31 -12.40 1.33 -4.81
N ILE A 32 -11.23 0.70 -4.98
CA ILE A 32 -9.93 1.34 -4.81
C ILE A 32 -9.29 1.54 -6.19
N ASP A 33 -9.27 2.79 -6.65
CA ASP A 33 -8.53 3.19 -7.85
C ASP A 33 -7.17 3.83 -7.51
N ASN A 34 -6.38 4.14 -8.53
CA ASN A 34 -5.04 4.71 -8.33
C ASN A 34 -5.05 6.11 -7.70
N SER A 35 -6.17 6.83 -7.77
CA SER A 35 -6.35 8.15 -7.17
C SER A 35 -6.94 8.11 -5.76
N PHE A 36 -7.29 6.92 -5.25
CA PHE A 36 -7.85 6.76 -3.92
C PHE A 36 -6.87 7.25 -2.85
N ASP A 37 -7.29 8.26 -2.10
CA ASP A 37 -6.53 8.82 -0.99
C ASP A 37 -6.88 8.08 0.31
N PHE A 38 -6.01 7.15 0.71
CA PHE A 38 -6.24 6.29 1.87
C PHE A 38 -6.07 7.03 3.19
N LYS A 39 -5.30 8.13 3.22
CA LYS A 39 -5.14 8.95 4.43
C LYS A 39 -6.33 9.87 4.64
N ALA A 40 -6.89 10.40 3.55
CA ALA A 40 -8.12 11.18 3.61
C ALA A 40 -9.33 10.32 4.00
N HIS A 41 -9.31 9.02 3.65
CA HIS A 41 -10.37 8.08 4.02
C HIS A 41 -10.48 7.87 5.54
N ASP A 42 -9.34 7.75 6.24
CA ASP A 42 -9.29 7.55 7.69
C ASP A 42 -8.05 8.24 8.28
N GLN A 43 -8.21 9.52 8.60
CA GLN A 43 -7.11 10.37 9.08
C GLN A 43 -6.58 9.92 10.45
N ASP A 44 -7.45 9.36 11.30
CA ASP A 44 -7.08 8.89 12.64
C ASP A 44 -6.15 7.67 12.58
N ARG A 45 -6.11 6.96 11.44
CA ARG A 45 -5.27 5.78 11.19
C ARG A 45 -4.10 6.05 10.24
N ALA A 46 -3.78 7.30 9.93
CA ALA A 46 -2.69 7.64 9.01
C ALA A 46 -1.35 6.98 9.40
N GLU A 47 -0.95 7.09 10.67
CA GLU A 47 0.29 6.47 11.19
C GLU A 47 0.26 4.93 11.11
N TYR A 48 -0.92 4.34 11.33
CA TYR A 48 -1.13 2.91 11.16
C TYR A 48 -0.95 2.50 9.69
N PHE A 49 -1.49 3.27 8.74
CA PHE A 49 -1.30 3.02 7.32
C PHE A 49 0.16 3.14 6.92
N ASP A 50 0.85 4.19 7.36
CA ASP A 50 2.28 4.40 7.08
C ASP A 50 3.11 3.18 7.53
N THR A 51 2.86 2.70 8.75
CA THR A 51 3.54 1.52 9.30
C THR A 51 3.25 0.25 8.51
N MET A 52 1.97 -0.04 8.24
CA MET A 52 1.58 -1.28 7.58
C MET A 52 1.98 -1.32 6.11
N ILE A 53 1.92 -0.18 5.41
CA ILE A 53 2.37 -0.06 4.02
C ILE A 53 3.89 -0.23 3.97
N ALA A 54 4.66 0.43 4.85
CA ALA A 54 6.11 0.26 4.90
C ALA A 54 6.53 -1.19 5.17
N GLU A 55 5.82 -1.89 6.08
CA GLU A 55 6.06 -3.31 6.35
C GLU A 55 5.74 -4.19 5.14
N ALA A 56 4.62 -3.94 4.46
CA ALA A 56 4.26 -4.68 3.24
C ALA A 56 5.29 -4.46 2.13
N LEU A 57 5.72 -3.21 1.92
CA LEU A 57 6.73 -2.86 0.92
C LEU A 57 8.06 -3.56 1.20
N THR A 58 8.52 -3.53 2.45
CA THR A 58 9.78 -4.16 2.84
C THR A 58 9.70 -5.69 2.77
N SER A 59 8.63 -6.29 3.29
CA SER A 59 8.56 -7.75 3.48
C SER A 59 7.99 -8.53 2.30
N PHE A 60 7.14 -7.92 1.48
CA PHE A 60 6.47 -8.59 0.37
C PHE A 60 6.92 -8.08 -1.00
N PHE A 61 7.12 -6.76 -1.14
CA PHE A 61 7.63 -6.18 -2.38
C PHE A 61 9.16 -6.12 -2.44
N GLU A 62 9.84 -6.48 -1.35
CA GLU A 62 11.31 -6.45 -1.21
C GLU A 62 11.91 -5.05 -1.43
N VAL A 63 11.14 -3.99 -1.12
CA VAL A 63 11.58 -2.59 -1.22
C VAL A 63 11.82 -2.04 0.19
N PRO A 64 13.08 -1.85 0.63
CA PRO A 64 13.38 -1.27 1.94
C PRO A 64 12.70 0.09 2.10
N THR A 65 11.76 0.15 3.05
CA THR A 65 10.88 1.29 3.24
C THR A 65 10.59 1.46 4.73
N GLU A 66 10.77 2.68 5.23
CA GLU A 66 10.39 3.07 6.59
C GLU A 66 9.04 3.80 6.59
N PRO A 67 8.31 3.87 7.72
CA PRO A 67 7.05 4.61 7.80
C PRO A 67 7.19 6.08 7.34
N SER A 68 8.32 6.71 7.65
CA SER A 68 8.68 8.07 7.23
C SER A 68 8.77 8.26 5.71
N ASP A 69 9.02 7.18 4.94
CA ASP A 69 8.98 7.22 3.48
C ASP A 69 7.54 7.24 2.95
N ILE A 70 6.58 6.73 3.72
CA ILE A 70 5.16 6.64 3.37
C ILE A 70 4.39 7.89 3.80
N GLU A 71 4.80 8.53 4.90
CA GLU A 71 4.23 9.79 5.39
C GLU A 71 3.88 10.82 4.30
N PRO A 72 4.74 11.11 3.29
CA PRO A 72 4.42 12.06 2.23
C PRO A 72 3.50 11.51 1.12
N LEU A 73 3.24 10.21 1.09
CA LEU A 73 2.42 9.52 0.08
C LEU A 73 0.97 9.44 0.58
N SER A 74 -0.01 9.72 -0.29
CA SER A 74 -1.43 9.66 0.12
C SER A 74 -2.29 8.80 -0.79
N THR A 75 -1.86 8.58 -2.04
CA THR A 75 -2.62 7.83 -3.03
C THR A 75 -2.07 6.44 -3.27
N VAL A 76 -2.91 5.56 -3.80
CA VAL A 76 -2.48 4.26 -4.34
C VAL A 76 -1.37 4.44 -5.37
N GLN A 77 -1.49 5.41 -6.28
CA GLN A 77 -0.47 5.67 -7.31
C GLN A 77 0.89 6.04 -6.70
N ASP A 78 0.92 6.79 -5.61
CA ASP A 78 2.16 7.15 -4.93
C ASP A 78 2.90 5.91 -4.42
N VAL A 79 2.17 4.97 -3.82
CA VAL A 79 2.73 3.70 -3.33
C VAL A 79 3.19 2.81 -4.50
N VAL A 80 2.41 2.75 -5.59
CA VAL A 80 2.82 2.06 -6.82
C VAL A 80 4.13 2.63 -7.38
N ASN A 81 4.25 3.95 -7.43
CA ASN A 81 5.45 4.64 -7.90
C ASN A 81 6.66 4.34 -6.99
N ARG A 82 6.46 4.28 -5.67
CA ARG A 82 7.51 3.91 -4.70
C ARG A 82 8.01 2.49 -4.93
N VAL A 83 7.11 1.52 -5.15
CA VAL A 83 7.49 0.13 -5.44
C VAL A 83 8.27 0.04 -6.74
N ASN A 84 7.79 0.67 -7.81
CA ASN A 84 8.45 0.63 -9.12
C ASN A 84 9.83 1.33 -9.11
N SER A 85 9.98 2.40 -8.33
CA SER A 85 11.26 3.10 -8.18
C SER A 85 12.28 2.31 -7.36
N GLY A 86 11.84 1.46 -6.43
CA GLY A 86 12.70 0.59 -5.64
C GLY A 86 13.17 -0.67 -6.38
N ASN A 87 12.44 -1.07 -7.43
CA ASN A 87 12.76 -2.24 -8.26
C ASN A 87 13.52 -1.90 -9.55
N ALA A 88 13.88 -0.63 -9.76
CA ALA A 88 14.65 -0.13 -10.89
C ALA A 88 16.15 -0.11 -10.57
#